data_AF-A0AAV4KRU6-F1
#
_entry.id   AF-A0AAV4KRU6-F1
#
_cell.length_a   1.000
_cell.length_b   1.000
_cell.length_c   1.000
_cell.angle_alpha   90.00
_cell.angle_beta   90.00
_cell.angle_gamma   90.00
#
_symmetry.space_group_name_H-M   'P 1'
#
loop_
_entity.id
_entity.type
_entity.pdbx_description
1 polymer ?
#
loop_
_entity_poly.entity_id
_entity_poly.type
_entity_poly.pdbx_seq_one_letter_code
_entity_poly.pdbx_strand_id
1 'polypeptide(L)'
;MANSSGLNRTGALSRITVAAITAALVGTTTAAVAADAPQASLPAKSAKQLAAAPAASAANAAATSAEAELRALQAVSGSSLYWYEPNGSGGYEAREYGNSTWGAVKAAQQADNDGDGIADDVWALGTDGTLAYGAGESTSNELVRIGGGWNMYNKVISPGQIGGAAAADILARDSSGTMWAYLGYGNGKLATRYSIGGGWNAYNQIAGVGDLSGDGRTDILGVDGRGDLWLHKGTGDYRKPFNGRTKIGSSWGVYNTVLGVGDLDWDGYNDLVARDKDGKLYRYSGTGNATVPFKTRVLIGSGGWNTYRILF
;
A
#
# COMPACT_ATOMS: atom_id res chain seq x y z
N MET A 1 -8.52 21.35 -68.36
CA MET A 1 -7.66 21.86 -67.27
C MET A 1 -7.94 21.03 -66.04
N ALA A 2 -6.98 20.22 -65.62
CA ALA A 2 -7.06 19.41 -64.40
C ALA A 2 -6.45 20.21 -63.25
N ASN A 3 -7.12 20.19 -62.10
CA ASN A 3 -6.54 20.10 -60.75
C ASN A 3 -7.66 20.26 -59.71
N SER A 4 -8.05 19.16 -59.07
CA SER A 4 -8.63 19.19 -57.74
C SER A 4 -7.78 18.27 -56.85
N SER A 5 -7.21 18.87 -55.82
CA SER A 5 -6.32 18.29 -54.83
C SER A 5 -7.09 18.02 -53.53
N GLY A 6 -6.79 16.89 -52.89
CA GLY A 6 -7.07 16.68 -51.47
C GLY A 6 -8.07 15.58 -51.13
N LEU A 7 -7.74 14.32 -51.47
CA LEU A 7 -8.27 13.14 -50.79
C LEU A 7 -7.35 12.74 -49.63
N ASN A 8 -7.97 12.04 -48.66
CA ASN A 8 -7.40 11.28 -47.53
C ASN A 8 -7.44 12.04 -46.20
N ARG A 9 -8.01 11.51 -45.10
CA ARG A 9 -7.92 10.12 -44.63
C ARG A 9 -9.15 9.69 -43.83
N THR A 10 -9.71 8.56 -44.23
CA THR A 10 -10.30 7.57 -43.33
C THR A 10 -9.19 6.96 -42.45
N GLY A 11 -9.47 6.75 -41.17
CA GLY A 11 -8.64 5.98 -40.23
C GLY A 11 -9.54 5.53 -39.10
N ALA A 12 -10.16 4.36 -39.22
CA ALA A 12 -9.68 3.10 -38.66
C ALA A 12 -9.81 3.08 -37.13
N LEU A 13 -10.93 2.49 -36.67
CA LEU A 13 -11.08 1.93 -35.33
C LEU A 13 -9.94 0.93 -35.11
N SER A 14 -8.92 1.32 -34.35
CA SER A 14 -7.85 0.40 -33.99
C SER A 14 -8.29 -0.42 -32.78
N ARG A 15 -8.49 -1.70 -33.04
CA ARG A 15 -8.72 -2.76 -32.07
C ARG A 15 -7.53 -2.82 -31.11
N ILE A 16 -7.77 -2.78 -29.80
CA ILE A 16 -6.77 -3.18 -28.81
C ILE A 16 -6.66 -4.69 -28.88
N THR A 17 -5.60 -5.17 -29.52
CA THR A 17 -5.17 -6.56 -29.41
C THR A 17 -4.46 -6.69 -28.07
N VAL A 18 -5.12 -7.29 -27.09
CA VAL A 18 -4.44 -7.80 -25.89
C VAL A 18 -3.57 -8.95 -26.35
N ALA A 19 -2.25 -8.81 -26.23
CA ALA A 19 -1.34 -9.93 -26.36
C ALA A 19 -1.59 -10.86 -25.17
N ALA A 20 -2.29 -11.97 -25.41
CA ALA A 20 -2.36 -13.07 -24.47
C ALA A 20 -0.93 -13.58 -24.25
N ILE A 21 -0.35 -13.32 -23.08
CA ILE A 21 0.82 -14.05 -22.61
C ILE A 21 0.31 -15.45 -22.31
N THR A 22 0.67 -16.41 -23.15
CA THR A 22 0.48 -17.83 -22.88
C THR A 22 1.37 -18.20 -21.70
N ALA A 23 0.86 -18.05 -20.48
CA ALA A 23 1.42 -18.73 -19.33
C ALA A 23 1.15 -20.22 -19.53
N ALA A 24 2.21 -21.01 -19.71
CA ALA A 24 2.10 -22.44 -19.61
C ALA A 24 1.54 -22.75 -18.22
N LEU A 25 0.34 -23.34 -18.19
CA LEU A 25 -0.33 -23.80 -16.98
C LEU A 25 0.50 -24.95 -16.38
N VAL A 26 1.51 -24.61 -15.57
CA VAL A 26 2.00 -25.49 -14.52
C VAL A 26 1.01 -25.31 -13.39
N GLY A 27 0.31 -26.37 -12.98
CA GLY A 27 -0.63 -26.31 -11.87
C GLY A 27 0.04 -25.72 -10.63
N THR A 28 -0.30 -24.49 -10.29
CA THR A 28 0.29 -23.78 -9.16
C THR A 28 -0.45 -24.20 -7.90
N THR A 29 0.14 -25.15 -7.17
CA THR A 29 0.00 -25.10 -5.72
C THR A 29 0.66 -23.79 -5.29
N THR A 30 -0.05 -22.93 -4.57
CA THR A 30 0.55 -21.77 -3.91
C THR A 30 1.54 -22.30 -2.87
N ALA A 31 2.81 -22.44 -3.26
CA ALA A 31 3.85 -22.91 -2.36
C ALA A 31 4.22 -21.75 -1.43
N ALA A 32 3.92 -21.89 -0.13
CA ALA A 32 4.31 -20.92 0.87
C ALA A 32 5.84 -20.81 0.93
N VAL A 33 6.38 -19.60 0.81
CA VAL A 33 7.82 -19.36 0.74
C VAL A 33 8.35 -18.90 2.12
N ALA A 34 9.43 -19.49 2.60
CA ALA A 34 10.09 -18.95 3.80
C ALA A 34 10.74 -17.60 3.46
N ALA A 35 10.83 -16.68 4.42
CA ALA A 35 11.72 -15.54 4.23
C ALA A 35 13.16 -16.08 4.13
N ASP A 36 13.87 -15.80 3.03
CA ASP A 36 15.25 -16.25 2.88
C ASP A 36 16.12 -15.68 4.02
N ALA A 37 17.10 -16.43 4.51
CA ALA A 37 18.12 -15.89 5.41
C ALA A 37 18.90 -14.76 4.69
N PRO A 38 19.32 -13.65 5.35
CA PRO A 38 20.01 -12.56 4.67
C PRO A 38 21.23 -13.10 3.90
N GLN A 39 21.16 -13.05 2.57
CA GLN A 39 22.25 -13.45 1.68
C GLN A 39 23.05 -12.22 1.25
N ALA A 40 24.33 -12.42 0.97
CA ALA A 40 25.16 -11.40 0.34
C ALA A 40 24.56 -11.02 -1.02
N SER A 41 24.51 -9.71 -1.29
CA SER A 41 23.88 -9.09 -2.46
C SER A 41 24.25 -9.76 -3.78
N LEU A 42 23.26 -10.22 -4.54
CA LEU A 42 23.41 -10.41 -5.98
C LEU A 42 23.15 -9.06 -6.69
N PRO A 43 23.84 -8.75 -7.79
CA PRO A 43 23.61 -7.51 -8.53
C PRO A 43 22.16 -7.43 -9.03
N ALA A 44 21.51 -6.28 -8.80
CA ALA A 44 20.13 -6.00 -9.20
C ALA A 44 19.94 -6.26 -10.70
N LYS A 45 18.94 -7.06 -11.06
CA LYS A 45 18.48 -7.19 -12.44
C LYS A 45 17.50 -6.05 -12.71
N SER A 46 17.69 -5.36 -13.83
CA SER A 46 16.85 -4.24 -14.24
C SER A 46 15.38 -4.65 -14.33
N ALA A 47 14.51 -3.97 -13.58
CA ALA A 47 13.06 -4.05 -13.74
C ALA A 47 12.72 -3.67 -15.19
N LYS A 48 12.05 -4.60 -15.89
CA LYS A 48 11.64 -4.39 -17.29
C LYS A 48 10.39 -3.51 -17.26
N GLN A 49 10.54 -2.27 -17.70
CA GLN A 49 9.55 -1.22 -17.86
C GLN A 49 8.17 -1.76 -18.33
N LEU A 50 7.19 -1.82 -17.41
CA LEU A 50 5.78 -1.94 -17.75
C LEU A 50 5.34 -0.58 -18.33
N ALA A 51 4.66 -0.59 -19.47
CA ALA A 51 4.36 0.64 -20.20
C ALA A 51 3.26 1.45 -19.47
N ALA A 52 3.59 2.68 -19.07
CA ALA A 52 2.67 3.63 -18.45
C ALA A 52 1.45 3.90 -19.34
N ALA A 53 0.25 3.86 -18.74
CA ALA A 53 -0.97 4.37 -19.35
C ALA A 53 -0.93 5.92 -19.37
N PRO A 54 -1.51 6.60 -20.37
CA PRO A 54 -1.45 8.04 -20.48
C PRO A 54 -2.28 8.74 -19.38
N ALA A 55 -1.68 9.72 -18.72
CA ALA A 55 -2.29 10.55 -17.68
C ALA A 55 -3.58 11.25 -18.16
N ALA A 56 -4.68 11.05 -17.42
CA ALA A 56 -5.95 11.73 -17.67
C ALA A 56 -5.97 13.11 -16.97
N SER A 57 -6.39 14.14 -17.71
CA SER A 57 -6.46 15.53 -17.23
C SER A 57 -7.56 15.76 -16.20
N ALA A 58 -7.25 16.58 -15.20
CA ALA A 58 -8.13 16.99 -14.11
C ALA A 58 -9.47 17.63 -14.57
N ALA A 59 -10.58 16.93 -14.31
CA ALA A 59 -11.91 17.50 -14.23
C ALA A 59 -12.80 16.62 -13.35
N ASN A 60 -13.31 17.17 -12.24
CA ASN A 60 -14.44 16.69 -11.42
C ASN A 60 -14.73 15.17 -11.53
N ALA A 61 -13.86 14.34 -10.95
CA ALA A 61 -14.12 12.91 -10.87
C ALA A 61 -15.02 12.63 -9.65
N ALA A 62 -16.30 12.35 -9.89
CA ALA A 62 -16.96 11.34 -9.07
C ALA A 62 -16.08 10.08 -9.18
N ALA A 63 -15.64 9.54 -8.04
CA ALA A 63 -14.70 8.43 -7.96
C ALA A 63 -15.10 7.31 -8.94
N THR A 64 -14.51 7.32 -10.13
CA THR A 64 -14.37 6.13 -10.95
C THR A 64 -13.52 5.20 -10.10
N SER A 65 -14.02 3.99 -9.83
CA SER A 65 -13.34 2.95 -9.06
C SER A 65 -11.87 2.94 -9.46
N ALA A 66 -11.01 3.52 -8.63
CA ALA A 66 -9.58 3.37 -8.80
C ALA A 66 -9.35 1.87 -8.70
N GLU A 67 -8.72 1.28 -9.71
CA GLU A 67 -8.28 -0.10 -9.62
C GLU A 67 -7.46 -0.25 -8.34
N ALA A 68 -7.58 -1.40 -7.66
CA ALA A 68 -6.86 -1.61 -6.41
C ALA A 68 -5.36 -1.44 -6.65
N GLU A 69 -4.74 -0.59 -5.83
CA GLU A 69 -3.33 -0.19 -5.95
C GLU A 69 -2.42 -1.43 -5.92
N LEU A 70 -1.31 -1.43 -6.64
CA LEU A 70 -0.28 -2.46 -6.53
C LEU A 70 0.81 -1.98 -5.58
N ARG A 71 1.12 -2.80 -4.55
CA ARG A 71 2.22 -2.50 -3.62
C ARG A 71 3.21 -3.65 -3.53
N ALA A 72 4.48 -3.37 -3.82
CA ALA A 72 5.56 -4.28 -3.45
C ALA A 72 5.63 -4.38 -1.93
N LEU A 73 5.94 -5.56 -1.38
CA LEU A 73 6.16 -5.66 0.06
C LEU A 73 7.59 -5.22 0.37
N GLN A 74 7.73 -4.12 1.13
CA GLN A 74 9.03 -3.65 1.58
C GLN A 74 9.30 -4.09 3.01
N ALA A 75 10.55 -4.44 3.28
CA ALA A 75 10.93 -5.10 4.53
C ALA A 75 12.31 -4.65 5.02
N VAL A 76 12.44 -4.37 6.32
CA VAL A 76 13.70 -3.93 6.92
C VAL A 76 14.21 -4.95 7.92
N SER A 77 15.41 -5.48 7.69
CA SER A 77 16.14 -6.38 8.60
C SER A 77 17.46 -5.73 9.02
N GLY A 78 17.64 -5.48 10.31
CA GLY A 78 18.74 -4.64 10.79
C GLY A 78 18.65 -3.24 10.19
N SER A 79 19.66 -2.83 9.41
CA SER A 79 19.65 -1.58 8.64
C SER A 79 19.36 -1.78 7.15
N SER A 80 19.13 -3.02 6.71
CA SER A 80 18.97 -3.37 5.30
C SER A 80 17.51 -3.35 4.87
N LEU A 81 17.23 -2.61 3.79
CA LEU A 81 15.97 -2.63 3.06
C LEU A 81 15.99 -3.77 2.02
N TYR A 82 14.85 -4.44 1.93
CA TYR A 82 14.53 -5.43 0.92
C TYR A 82 13.15 -5.14 0.35
N TRP A 83 12.89 -5.59 -0.87
CA TRP A 83 11.54 -5.63 -1.43
C TRP A 83 11.22 -7.00 -2.01
N TYR A 84 9.92 -7.20 -2.24
CA TYR A 84 9.30 -8.43 -2.69
C TYR A 84 8.21 -8.04 -3.67
N GLU A 85 8.42 -8.35 -4.95
CA GLU A 85 7.44 -8.02 -6.00
C GLU A 85 6.21 -8.92 -5.90
N PRO A 86 4.98 -8.40 -6.10
CA PRO A 86 3.79 -9.22 -6.27
C PRO A 86 3.96 -10.19 -7.44
N ASN A 87 3.64 -11.48 -7.23
CA ASN A 87 3.70 -12.48 -8.30
C ASN A 87 2.37 -12.61 -9.09
N GLY A 88 1.36 -11.81 -8.74
CA GLY A 88 0.04 -11.82 -9.37
C GLY A 88 -0.81 -13.06 -9.10
N SER A 89 -0.39 -13.92 -8.18
CA SER A 89 -1.10 -15.13 -7.76
C SER A 89 -1.34 -15.15 -6.25
N GLY A 90 -1.28 -13.98 -5.59
CA GLY A 90 -1.51 -13.85 -4.16
C GLY A 90 -0.27 -14.09 -3.29
N GLY A 91 0.92 -14.09 -3.88
CA GLY A 91 2.18 -14.19 -3.15
C GLY A 91 3.21 -13.20 -3.68
N TYR A 92 4.46 -13.39 -3.25
CA TYR A 92 5.57 -12.56 -3.66
C TYR A 92 6.62 -13.36 -4.41
N GLU A 93 7.36 -12.68 -5.28
CA GLU A 93 8.59 -13.14 -5.90
C GLU A 93 9.73 -13.27 -4.89
N ALA A 94 10.89 -13.70 -5.38
CA ALA A 94 12.10 -13.79 -4.58
C ALA A 94 12.50 -12.42 -4.00
N ARG A 95 13.09 -12.45 -2.81
CA ARG A 95 13.56 -11.24 -2.11
C ARG A 95 14.66 -10.53 -2.90
N GLU A 96 14.53 -9.21 -3.01
CA GLU A 96 15.55 -8.34 -3.59
C GLU A 96 16.16 -7.41 -2.54
N TYR A 97 17.45 -7.10 -2.68
CA TYR A 97 18.18 -6.19 -1.78
C TYR A 97 18.16 -4.77 -2.33
N GLY A 98 17.81 -3.81 -1.47
CA GLY A 98 17.89 -2.39 -1.80
C GLY A 98 19.18 -1.74 -1.34
N ASN A 99 19.25 -1.38 -0.07
CA ASN A 99 20.40 -0.69 0.53
C ASN A 99 20.46 -0.94 2.04
N SER A 100 21.47 -0.39 2.73
CA SER A 100 21.74 -0.63 4.15
C SER A 100 21.60 0.61 5.05
N THR A 101 20.89 1.65 4.59
CA THR A 101 20.81 2.96 5.28
C THR A 101 19.61 3.08 6.23
N TRP A 102 18.81 2.03 6.40
CA TRP A 102 17.53 2.09 7.11
C TRP A 102 17.63 1.95 8.62
N GLY A 103 18.84 1.90 9.19
CA GLY A 103 19.06 1.67 10.62
C GLY A 103 18.36 2.68 11.55
N ALA A 104 18.18 3.92 11.08
CA ALA A 104 17.50 4.98 11.83
C ALA A 104 15.97 5.04 11.59
N VAL A 105 15.44 4.33 10.59
CA VAL A 105 14.00 4.30 10.30
C VAL A 105 13.30 3.37 11.31
N LYS A 106 12.25 3.84 11.99
CA LYS A 106 11.44 3.02 12.92
C LYS A 106 10.10 2.56 12.36
N ALA A 107 9.57 3.27 11.37
CA ALA A 107 8.36 2.90 10.65
C ALA A 107 8.42 3.52 9.25
N ALA A 108 7.80 2.87 8.27
CA ALA A 108 7.63 3.41 6.94
C ALA A 108 6.29 2.98 6.37
N GLN A 109 5.79 3.71 5.38
CA GLN A 109 4.52 3.47 4.71
C GLN A 109 4.67 3.85 3.25
N GLN A 110 4.17 3.00 2.36
CA GLN A 110 4.10 3.30 0.93
C GLN A 110 2.94 4.24 0.61
N ALA A 111 3.06 4.95 -0.51
CA ALA A 111 2.07 5.84 -1.05
C ALA A 111 2.13 5.81 -2.58
N ASP A 112 0.98 5.89 -3.22
CA ASP A 112 0.83 6.22 -4.63
C ASP A 112 0.39 7.70 -4.67
N ASN A 113 1.31 8.61 -4.99
CA ASN A 113 0.97 10.05 -5.02
C ASN A 113 0.73 10.61 -6.41
N ASP A 114 1.19 9.94 -7.46
CA ASP A 114 0.92 10.35 -8.84
C ASP A 114 -0.36 9.73 -9.39
N GLY A 115 -0.93 8.76 -8.67
CA GLY A 115 -2.23 8.15 -8.94
C GLY A 115 -2.18 7.19 -10.11
N ASP A 116 -1.02 6.61 -10.41
CA ASP A 116 -0.85 5.65 -11.52
C ASP A 116 -1.30 4.22 -11.14
N GLY A 117 -1.71 4.01 -9.88
CA GLY A 117 -2.16 2.74 -9.35
C GLY A 117 -1.02 1.90 -8.75
N ILE A 118 0.20 2.42 -8.67
CA ILE A 118 1.37 1.76 -8.12
C ILE A 118 1.90 2.58 -6.93
N ALA A 119 2.06 1.91 -5.78
CA ALA A 119 2.81 2.47 -4.67
C ALA A 119 4.29 2.55 -5.02
N ASP A 120 4.80 3.75 -5.25
CA ASP A 120 6.20 3.96 -5.56
C ASP A 120 6.88 4.92 -4.57
N ASP A 121 6.11 5.74 -3.84
CA ASP A 121 6.61 6.65 -2.83
C ASP A 121 6.66 6.03 -1.43
N VAL A 122 7.55 6.55 -0.59
CA VAL A 122 7.68 6.12 0.81
C VAL A 122 7.73 7.28 1.78
N TRP A 123 6.85 7.25 2.78
CA TRP A 123 6.97 8.03 4.00
C TRP A 123 7.73 7.24 5.06
N ALA A 124 8.85 7.76 5.55
CA ALA A 124 9.68 7.12 6.55
C ALA A 124 9.79 7.96 7.84
N LEU A 125 9.55 7.32 8.98
CA LEU A 125 9.66 7.92 10.30
C LEU A 125 10.94 7.44 10.98
N GLY A 126 11.81 8.38 11.33
CA GLY A 126 13.06 8.16 12.06
C GLY A 126 12.86 7.95 13.56
N THR A 127 13.82 7.27 14.19
CA THR A 127 13.90 7.09 15.66
C THR A 127 14.06 8.42 16.41
N ASP A 128 14.68 9.41 15.77
CA ASP A 128 14.89 10.77 16.26
C ASP A 128 13.66 11.70 16.09
N GLY A 129 12.57 11.20 15.52
CA GLY A 129 11.38 12.00 15.22
C GLY A 129 11.46 12.78 13.91
N THR A 130 12.39 12.44 13.01
CA THR A 130 12.40 12.93 11.64
C THR A 130 11.30 12.25 10.82
N LEU A 131 10.51 13.01 10.05
CA LEU A 131 9.77 12.49 8.91
C LEU A 131 10.61 12.72 7.65
N ALA A 132 10.77 11.69 6.84
CA ALA A 132 11.42 11.73 5.55
C ALA A 132 10.49 11.16 4.47
N TYR A 133 10.79 11.49 3.22
CA TYR A 133 10.04 11.07 2.04
C TYR A 133 11.02 10.59 0.97
N GLY A 134 10.75 9.44 0.37
CA GLY A 134 11.44 8.94 -0.81
C GLY A 134 10.47 8.93 -1.99
N ALA A 135 10.91 9.46 -3.13
CA ALA A 135 10.12 9.48 -4.35
C ALA A 135 10.40 8.27 -5.25
N GLY A 136 9.35 7.61 -5.73
CA GLY A 136 9.42 6.34 -6.47
C GLY A 136 10.13 6.39 -7.83
N GLU A 137 10.10 7.53 -8.52
CA GLU A 137 10.84 7.69 -9.77
C GLU A 137 12.36 7.94 -9.58
N SER A 138 12.87 7.98 -8.35
CA SER A 138 14.30 8.21 -8.11
C SER A 138 15.08 6.90 -7.99
N THR A 139 16.02 6.70 -8.92
CA THR A 139 17.04 5.63 -8.89
C THR A 139 17.95 5.66 -7.65
N SER A 140 17.74 6.59 -6.71
CA SER A 140 18.52 6.74 -5.49
C SER A 140 17.85 6.14 -4.24
N ASN A 141 16.52 5.94 -4.21
CA ASN A 141 15.78 5.56 -2.98
C ASN A 141 16.21 6.39 -1.75
N GLU A 142 16.62 7.64 -1.98
CA GLU A 142 17.19 8.48 -0.93
C GLU A 142 16.06 9.16 -0.18
N LEU A 143 15.92 8.83 1.10
CA LEU A 143 14.96 9.46 1.99
C LEU A 143 15.36 10.91 2.23
N VAL A 144 14.56 11.85 1.71
CA VAL A 144 14.73 13.29 1.92
C VAL A 144 14.01 13.71 3.17
N ARG A 145 14.72 14.37 4.09
CA ARG A 145 14.12 14.90 5.32
C ARG A 145 13.07 15.98 5.02
N ILE A 146 11.85 15.76 5.50
CA ILE A 146 10.73 16.69 5.40
C ILE A 146 10.61 17.56 6.66
N GLY A 147 10.79 16.98 7.84
CA GLY A 147 10.67 17.72 9.09
C GLY A 147 11.03 16.92 10.33
N GLY A 148 11.02 17.56 11.50
CA GLY A 148 11.24 16.94 12.81
C GLY A 148 10.00 16.98 13.71
N GLY A 149 10.10 16.47 14.93
CA GLY A 149 9.03 16.50 15.95
C GLY A 149 7.96 15.40 15.80
N TRP A 150 8.14 14.46 14.88
CA TRP A 150 7.21 13.35 14.65
C TRP A 150 7.30 12.25 15.73
N ASN A 151 8.24 12.36 16.67
CA ASN A 151 8.29 11.52 17.85
C ASN A 151 7.09 11.71 18.80
N MET A 152 6.28 12.76 18.61
CA MET A 152 5.00 12.91 19.31
C MET A 152 3.96 11.86 18.92
N TYR A 153 4.15 11.18 17.78
CA TYR A 153 3.25 10.13 17.27
C TYR A 153 3.77 8.73 17.60
N ASN A 154 2.87 7.86 18.02
CA ASN A 154 3.15 6.45 18.32
C ASN A 154 2.66 5.49 17.23
N LYS A 155 1.92 5.99 16.24
CA LYS A 155 1.48 5.24 15.05
C LYS A 155 1.34 6.23 13.91
N VAL A 156 1.89 5.88 12.75
CA VAL A 156 1.76 6.64 11.50
C VAL A 156 1.42 5.63 10.40
N ILE A 157 0.38 5.91 9.62
CA ILE A 157 -0.04 5.12 8.46
C ILE A 157 -0.31 6.02 7.26
N SER A 158 -0.17 5.47 6.05
CA SER A 158 -0.59 6.10 4.80
C SER A 158 -1.64 5.21 4.14
N PRO A 159 -2.95 5.49 4.31
CA PRO A 159 -4.00 4.62 3.80
C PRO A 159 -4.36 4.86 2.33
N GLY A 160 -3.72 5.84 1.67
CA GLY A 160 -4.17 6.41 0.41
C GLY A 160 -4.93 7.71 0.64
N GLN A 161 -5.76 8.08 -0.31
CA GLN A 161 -6.52 9.34 -0.29
C GLN A 161 -7.74 9.23 0.65
N ILE A 162 -7.75 9.99 1.74
CA ILE A 162 -8.91 10.00 2.69
C ILE A 162 -9.92 11.12 2.40
N GLY A 163 -9.57 12.02 1.48
CA GLY A 163 -10.42 13.12 1.01
C GLY A 163 -9.62 14.40 0.75
N GLY A 164 -10.17 15.29 -0.09
CA GLY A 164 -9.64 16.64 -0.30
C GLY A 164 -8.68 16.79 -1.48
N ALA A 165 -7.53 16.11 -1.49
CA ALA A 165 -6.54 16.14 -2.58
C ALA A 165 -6.46 14.79 -3.30
N ALA A 166 -5.71 14.68 -4.41
CA ALA A 166 -5.58 13.42 -5.16
C ALA A 166 -4.49 12.48 -4.62
N ALA A 167 -3.49 13.03 -3.93
CA ALA A 167 -2.36 12.27 -3.40
C ALA A 167 -2.71 11.49 -2.12
N ALA A 168 -1.87 10.51 -1.77
CA ALA A 168 -2.02 9.76 -0.53
C ALA A 168 -1.80 10.65 0.70
N ASP A 169 -2.61 10.42 1.74
CA ASP A 169 -2.60 11.19 2.97
C ASP A 169 -1.93 10.43 4.12
N ILE A 170 -1.54 11.13 5.18
CA ILE A 170 -1.02 10.51 6.41
C ILE A 170 -2.05 10.61 7.54
N LEU A 171 -2.22 9.50 8.26
CA LEU A 171 -2.85 9.48 9.57
C LEU A 171 -1.80 9.21 10.65
N ALA A 172 -1.75 10.09 11.65
CA ALA A 172 -0.79 10.01 12.75
C ALA A 172 -1.49 10.06 14.10
N ARG A 173 -1.32 9.01 14.91
CA ARG A 173 -1.88 8.92 16.26
C ARG A 173 -0.86 9.34 17.29
N ASP A 174 -1.25 10.27 18.16
CA ASP A 174 -0.43 10.67 19.30
C ASP A 174 -0.59 9.72 20.51
N SER A 175 0.22 9.94 21.54
CA SER A 175 0.19 9.13 22.76
C SER A 175 -1.10 9.24 23.57
N SER A 176 -1.89 10.31 23.39
CA SER A 176 -3.20 10.47 24.03
C SER A 176 -4.29 9.65 23.33
N GLY A 177 -4.01 9.13 22.13
CA GLY A 177 -4.99 8.44 21.30
C GLY A 177 -5.80 9.37 20.40
N THR A 178 -5.38 10.62 20.23
CA THR A 178 -5.93 11.51 19.20
C THR A 178 -5.29 11.17 17.86
N MET A 179 -6.11 11.03 16.82
CA MET A 179 -5.64 10.84 15.45
C MET A 179 -5.67 12.17 14.72
N TRP A 180 -4.60 12.41 13.97
CA TRP A 180 -4.39 13.61 13.17
C TRP A 180 -4.27 13.21 11.70
N ALA A 181 -5.00 13.90 10.83
CA ALA A 181 -4.89 13.79 9.39
C ALA A 181 -3.93 14.85 8.85
N TYR A 182 -3.07 14.45 7.92
CA TYR A 182 -2.16 15.31 7.18
C TYR A 182 -2.41 15.09 5.69
N LEU A 183 -2.89 16.12 4.99
CA LEU A 183 -3.15 15.98 3.56
C LEU A 183 -1.85 15.99 2.77
N GLY A 184 -1.70 15.04 1.84
CA GLY A 184 -0.58 14.95 0.92
C GLY A 184 -0.72 15.94 -0.24
N TYR A 185 0.39 16.58 -0.61
CA TYR A 185 0.48 17.32 -1.88
C TYR A 185 1.09 16.50 -3.03
N GLY A 186 1.48 15.24 -2.76
CA GLY A 186 2.08 14.33 -3.72
C GLY A 186 3.49 14.71 -4.22
N ASN A 187 4.21 15.53 -3.45
CA ASN A 187 5.56 15.97 -3.77
C ASN A 187 6.44 16.02 -2.52
N GLY A 188 6.19 15.11 -1.57
CA GLY A 188 6.85 15.08 -0.27
C GLY A 188 6.45 16.21 0.69
N LYS A 189 5.43 17.01 0.38
CA LYS A 189 4.89 18.04 1.28
C LYS A 189 3.53 17.64 1.85
N LEU A 190 3.27 18.15 3.06
CA LEU A 190 2.03 17.94 3.79
C LEU A 190 1.35 19.27 4.12
N ALA A 191 0.03 19.27 4.12
CA ALA A 191 -0.77 20.38 4.65
C ALA A 191 -0.66 20.46 6.18
N THR A 192 -1.22 21.53 6.74
CA THR A 192 -1.39 21.62 8.20
C THR A 192 -2.31 20.50 8.69
N ARG A 193 -1.94 19.85 9.79
CA ARG A 193 -2.72 18.74 10.35
C ARG A 193 -4.11 19.15 10.82
N TYR A 194 -5.05 18.22 10.73
CA TYR A 194 -6.41 18.34 11.27
C TYR A 194 -6.67 17.22 12.28
N SER A 195 -7.30 17.52 13.42
CA SER A 195 -7.67 16.48 14.39
C SER A 195 -8.93 15.78 13.92
N ILE A 196 -8.90 14.45 13.81
CA ILE A 196 -10.07 13.63 13.50
C ILE A 196 -10.64 12.94 14.76
N GLY A 197 -10.26 13.43 15.94
CA GLY A 197 -10.80 13.01 17.24
C GLY A 197 -9.96 11.98 18.01
N GLY A 198 -10.40 11.71 19.24
CA GLY A 198 -9.78 10.77 20.18
C GLY A 198 -10.34 9.35 20.11
N GLY A 199 -9.82 8.47 20.97
CA GLY A 199 -10.28 7.07 21.11
C GLY A 199 -9.53 6.05 20.25
N TRP A 200 -8.56 6.49 19.45
CA TRP A 200 -7.77 5.61 18.59
C TRP A 200 -6.74 4.77 19.34
N ASN A 201 -6.53 5.04 20.63
CA ASN A 201 -5.78 4.17 21.55
C ASN A 201 -6.51 2.85 21.84
N ALA A 202 -7.78 2.69 21.44
CA ALA A 202 -8.46 1.40 21.45
C ALA A 202 -7.79 0.34 20.56
N TYR A 203 -6.99 0.77 19.57
CA TYR A 203 -6.35 -0.09 18.58
C TYR A 203 -4.87 -0.33 18.86
N ASN A 204 -4.45 -1.58 18.93
CA ASN A 204 -3.04 -1.95 18.99
C ASN A 204 -2.37 -1.84 17.61
N GLN A 205 -3.13 -2.14 16.56
CA GLN A 205 -2.68 -2.03 15.17
C GLN A 205 -3.73 -1.27 14.36
N ILE A 206 -3.26 -0.45 13.44
CA ILE A 206 -4.07 0.26 12.45
C ILE A 206 -3.36 0.06 11.12
N ALA A 207 -4.11 -0.27 10.08
CA ALA A 207 -3.61 -0.48 8.73
C ALA A 207 -4.48 0.30 7.75
N GLY A 208 -3.83 1.01 6.83
CA GLY A 208 -4.47 1.52 5.62
C GLY A 208 -4.62 0.39 4.61
N VAL A 209 -5.78 0.27 3.97
CA VAL A 209 -6.10 -0.87 3.10
C VAL A 209 -6.70 -0.46 1.76
N GLY A 210 -6.69 0.82 1.40
CA GLY A 210 -7.39 1.29 0.20
C GLY A 210 -8.90 1.07 0.31
N ASP A 211 -9.58 0.91 -0.82
CA ASP A 211 -11.02 0.58 -0.85
C ASP A 211 -11.23 -0.92 -0.65
N LEU A 212 -11.47 -1.33 0.59
CA LEU A 212 -11.78 -2.72 0.95
C LEU A 212 -13.28 -3.00 0.85
N SER A 213 -14.09 -1.96 1.01
CA SER A 213 -15.55 -2.05 1.07
C SER A 213 -16.24 -2.05 -0.30
N GLY A 214 -15.51 -1.66 -1.35
CA GLY A 214 -15.98 -1.55 -2.74
C GLY A 214 -16.82 -0.29 -3.00
N ASP A 215 -16.70 0.75 -2.17
CA ASP A 215 -17.48 1.99 -2.31
C ASP A 215 -16.71 3.16 -2.91
N GLY A 216 -15.51 2.89 -3.42
CA GLY A 216 -14.62 3.84 -4.09
C GLY A 216 -13.90 4.78 -3.13
N ARG A 217 -13.83 4.45 -1.84
CA ARG A 217 -13.24 5.31 -0.81
C ARG A 217 -12.24 4.54 0.03
N THR A 218 -11.19 5.23 0.44
CA THR A 218 -10.17 4.64 1.31
C THR A 218 -10.74 4.27 2.69
N ASP A 219 -10.59 3.01 3.02
CA ASP A 219 -10.91 2.40 4.30
C ASP A 219 -9.66 2.19 5.14
N ILE A 220 -9.86 2.01 6.44
CA ILE A 220 -8.82 1.51 7.34
C ILE A 220 -9.33 0.37 8.21
N LEU A 221 -8.39 -0.44 8.67
CA LEU A 221 -8.63 -1.49 9.65
C LEU A 221 -7.97 -1.16 10.98
N GLY A 222 -8.60 -1.60 12.06
CA GLY A 222 -8.04 -1.54 13.41
C GLY A 222 -8.16 -2.88 14.13
N VAL A 223 -7.06 -3.37 14.70
CA VAL A 223 -7.06 -4.50 15.64
C VAL A 223 -7.09 -3.94 17.06
N ASP A 224 -8.16 -4.19 17.79
CA ASP A 224 -8.33 -3.61 19.13
C ASP A 224 -7.54 -4.35 20.24
N GLY A 225 -7.60 -3.79 21.45
CA GLY A 225 -6.97 -4.37 22.64
C GLY A 225 -7.42 -5.80 23.00
N ARG A 226 -8.59 -6.23 22.50
CA ARG A 226 -9.15 -7.58 22.71
C ARG A 226 -8.79 -8.53 21.57
N GLY A 227 -8.14 -8.03 20.53
CA GLY A 227 -7.81 -8.79 19.33
C GLY A 227 -8.98 -8.92 18.35
N ASP A 228 -9.97 -8.03 18.41
CA ASP A 228 -11.02 -7.96 17.39
C ASP A 228 -10.58 -7.08 16.23
N LEU A 229 -10.95 -7.47 15.00
CA LEU A 229 -10.71 -6.67 13.79
C LEU A 229 -11.94 -5.83 13.48
N TRP A 230 -11.69 -4.54 13.26
CA TRP A 230 -12.70 -3.53 12.98
C TRP A 230 -12.42 -2.84 11.65
N LEU A 231 -13.45 -2.75 10.80
CA LEU A 231 -13.47 -1.95 9.60
C LEU A 231 -13.99 -0.54 9.91
N HIS A 232 -13.27 0.47 9.43
CA HIS A 232 -13.70 1.86 9.39
C HIS A 232 -13.83 2.29 7.94
N LYS A 233 -15.08 2.40 7.49
CA LYS A 233 -15.36 2.77 6.11
C LYS A 233 -15.04 4.23 5.83
N GLY A 234 -14.42 4.51 4.69
CA GLY A 234 -14.14 5.85 4.20
C GLY A 234 -15.40 6.70 3.98
N THR A 235 -15.28 8.02 4.17
CA THR A 235 -16.33 8.98 3.83
C THR A 235 -15.97 9.85 2.62
N GLY A 236 -14.69 9.92 2.26
CA GLY A 236 -14.15 10.87 1.27
C GLY A 236 -14.07 12.33 1.77
N ASP A 237 -14.37 12.58 3.04
CA ASP A 237 -14.21 13.89 3.69
C ASP A 237 -13.10 13.81 4.74
N TYR A 238 -11.94 14.39 4.46
CA TYR A 238 -10.78 14.37 5.37
C TYR A 238 -11.04 14.96 6.76
N ARG A 239 -12.08 15.78 6.94
CA ARG A 239 -12.45 16.30 8.26
C ARG A 239 -13.21 15.28 9.10
N LYS A 240 -13.81 14.29 8.45
CA LYS A 240 -14.50 13.18 9.08
C LYS A 240 -14.27 11.91 8.23
N PRO A 241 -13.02 11.43 8.13
CA PRO A 241 -12.64 10.49 7.07
C PRO A 241 -13.27 9.12 7.19
N PHE A 242 -13.78 8.76 8.38
CA PHE A 242 -14.32 7.43 8.65
C PHE A 242 -15.72 7.45 9.24
N ASN A 243 -16.51 6.46 8.84
CA ASN A 243 -17.78 6.10 9.46
C ASN A 243 -17.56 5.38 10.81
N GLY A 244 -18.66 5.03 11.49
CA GLY A 244 -18.60 4.17 12.66
C GLY A 244 -17.98 2.80 12.35
N ARG A 245 -17.29 2.22 13.33
CA ARG A 245 -16.61 0.93 13.17
C ARG A 245 -17.57 -0.26 13.08
N THR A 246 -17.24 -1.23 12.24
CA THR A 246 -17.94 -2.52 12.13
C THR A 246 -16.98 -3.65 12.49
N LYS A 247 -17.37 -4.57 13.38
CA LYS A 247 -16.54 -5.74 13.71
C LYS A 247 -16.61 -6.73 12.55
N ILE A 248 -15.46 -7.07 11.98
CA ILE A 248 -15.35 -7.97 10.82
C ILE A 248 -14.51 -9.22 11.10
N GLY A 249 -13.97 -9.34 12.32
CA GLY A 249 -13.22 -10.52 12.72
C GLY A 249 -12.95 -10.58 14.22
N SER A 250 -12.63 -11.78 14.71
CA SER A 250 -12.18 -12.04 16.07
C SER A 250 -10.82 -12.74 16.04
N SER A 251 -10.09 -12.76 17.16
CA SER A 251 -8.81 -13.46 17.30
C SER A 251 -7.68 -12.95 16.38
N TRP A 252 -7.75 -11.70 15.94
CA TRP A 252 -6.68 -11.01 15.21
C TRP A 252 -5.50 -10.61 16.10
N GLY A 253 -5.67 -10.71 17.42
CA GLY A 253 -4.58 -10.56 18.39
C GLY A 253 -3.46 -11.59 18.24
N VAL A 254 -3.62 -12.63 17.40
CA VAL A 254 -2.53 -13.56 17.04
C VAL A 254 -1.44 -12.90 16.22
N TYR A 255 -1.77 -11.86 15.43
CA TYR A 255 -0.85 -11.16 14.54
C TYR A 255 -0.05 -10.07 15.27
N ASN A 256 1.22 -9.90 14.91
CA ASN A 256 2.05 -8.77 15.36
C ASN A 256 2.23 -7.70 14.27
N THR A 257 1.80 -7.99 13.05
CA THR A 257 1.77 -7.05 11.93
C THR A 257 0.55 -7.32 11.07
N VAL A 258 -0.14 -6.26 10.69
CA VAL A 258 -1.28 -6.24 9.76
C VAL A 258 -1.04 -5.05 8.83
N LEU A 259 -1.03 -5.31 7.52
CA LEU A 259 -0.74 -4.31 6.49
C LEU A 259 -1.66 -4.50 5.27
N GLY A 260 -2.19 -3.41 4.73
CA GLY A 260 -2.78 -3.41 3.38
C GLY A 260 -1.67 -3.45 2.35
N VAL A 261 -1.83 -4.29 1.34
CA VAL A 261 -0.79 -4.55 0.31
C VAL A 261 -1.29 -4.26 -1.10
N GLY A 262 -2.47 -3.65 -1.22
CA GLY A 262 -3.07 -3.49 -2.53
C GLY A 262 -3.53 -4.83 -3.11
N ASP A 263 -3.68 -4.94 -4.43
CA ASP A 263 -4.14 -6.16 -5.10
C ASP A 263 -3.02 -7.18 -5.34
N LEU A 264 -2.83 -8.10 -4.41
CA LEU A 264 -1.72 -9.06 -4.46
C LEU A 264 -2.00 -10.25 -5.41
N ASP A 265 -3.26 -10.52 -5.74
CA ASP A 265 -3.68 -11.62 -6.61
C ASP A 265 -4.30 -11.22 -7.94
N TRP A 266 -4.26 -9.93 -8.26
CA TRP A 266 -4.74 -9.33 -9.50
C TRP A 266 -6.22 -9.62 -9.75
N ASP A 267 -7.02 -9.70 -8.68
CA ASP A 267 -8.46 -9.93 -8.75
C ASP A 267 -9.30 -8.65 -8.75
N GLY A 268 -8.64 -7.50 -8.69
CA GLY A 268 -9.22 -6.15 -8.71
C GLY A 268 -9.57 -5.60 -7.33
N TYR A 269 -9.28 -6.31 -6.24
CA TYR A 269 -9.62 -5.87 -4.88
C TYR A 269 -8.38 -5.73 -3.99
N ASN A 270 -8.46 -4.79 -3.05
CA ASN A 270 -7.38 -4.59 -2.09
C ASN A 270 -7.26 -5.77 -1.12
N ASP A 271 -6.06 -6.31 -1.00
CA ASP A 271 -5.69 -7.40 -0.12
C ASP A 271 -5.01 -6.92 1.16
N LEU A 272 -4.97 -7.84 2.13
CA LEU A 272 -4.27 -7.67 3.39
C LEU A 272 -3.25 -8.79 3.60
N VAL A 273 -2.09 -8.42 4.10
CA VAL A 273 -1.11 -9.37 4.63
C VAL A 273 -0.99 -9.22 6.13
N ALA A 274 -0.92 -10.35 6.83
CA ALA A 274 -0.75 -10.41 8.27
C ALA A 274 0.39 -11.37 8.64
N ARG A 275 1.26 -10.91 9.54
CA ARG A 275 2.35 -11.72 10.10
C ARG A 275 2.02 -12.13 11.53
N ASP A 276 2.11 -13.42 11.82
CA ASP A 276 1.92 -13.93 13.17
C ASP A 276 3.19 -13.78 14.03
N LYS A 277 3.08 -14.11 15.33
CA LYS A 277 4.20 -14.00 16.27
C LYS A 277 5.31 -15.02 16.02
N ASP A 278 5.03 -16.11 15.31
CA ASP A 278 5.98 -17.15 14.94
C ASP A 278 6.70 -16.82 13.61
N GLY A 279 6.33 -15.71 12.96
CA GLY A 279 6.94 -15.26 11.71
C GLY A 279 6.38 -15.95 10.46
N LYS A 280 5.16 -16.49 10.52
CA LYS A 280 4.40 -16.90 9.33
C LYS A 280 3.67 -15.71 8.72
N LEU A 281 3.54 -15.74 7.41
CA LEU A 281 2.87 -14.71 6.63
C LEU A 281 1.59 -15.27 6.00
N TYR A 282 0.49 -14.55 6.17
CA TYR A 282 -0.82 -14.92 5.65
C TYR A 282 -1.38 -13.80 4.79
N ARG A 283 -1.92 -14.15 3.61
CA ARG A 283 -2.74 -13.25 2.80
C ARG A 283 -4.20 -13.47 3.11
N TYR A 284 -4.94 -12.37 3.17
CA TYR A 284 -6.39 -12.32 3.13
C TYR A 284 -6.80 -11.57 1.85
N SER A 285 -7.33 -12.29 0.86
CA SER A 285 -7.81 -11.61 -0.36
C SER A 285 -9.03 -10.77 -0.04
N GLY A 286 -9.06 -9.55 -0.57
CA GLY A 286 -10.22 -8.69 -0.57
C GLY A 286 -11.40 -9.30 -1.33
N THR A 287 -12.57 -8.71 -1.12
CA THR A 287 -13.78 -9.04 -1.89
C THR A 287 -14.49 -7.81 -2.45
N GLY A 288 -14.03 -6.61 -2.10
CA GLY A 288 -14.73 -5.36 -2.38
C GLY A 288 -16.12 -5.30 -1.74
N ASN A 289 -16.32 -5.98 -0.59
CA ASN A 289 -17.62 -6.01 0.08
C ASN A 289 -17.47 -5.93 1.60
N ALA A 290 -17.89 -4.81 2.18
CA ALA A 290 -17.82 -4.56 3.63
C ALA A 290 -18.43 -5.64 4.53
N THR A 291 -19.41 -6.40 4.03
CA THR A 291 -20.10 -7.45 4.82
C THR A 291 -19.28 -8.72 4.93
N VAL A 292 -18.49 -9.03 3.88
CA VAL A 292 -17.63 -10.20 3.81
C VAL A 292 -16.28 -9.77 3.25
N PRO A 293 -15.51 -8.92 3.96
CA PRO A 293 -14.41 -8.16 3.37
C PRO A 293 -13.24 -9.02 2.90
N PHE A 294 -13.12 -10.25 3.42
CA PHE A 294 -12.02 -11.14 3.09
C PHE A 294 -12.48 -12.56 2.75
N LYS A 295 -11.77 -13.18 1.81
CA LYS A 295 -11.78 -14.65 1.61
C LYS A 295 -11.05 -15.35 2.76
N THR A 296 -11.10 -16.68 2.78
CA THR A 296 -10.30 -17.48 3.72
C THR A 296 -8.81 -17.18 3.55
N ARG A 297 -8.10 -16.98 4.68
CA ARG A 297 -6.67 -16.70 4.66
C ARG A 297 -5.86 -17.82 4.02
N VAL A 298 -4.80 -17.45 3.31
CA VAL A 298 -3.83 -18.36 2.68
C VAL A 298 -2.47 -18.16 3.35
N LEU A 299 -1.79 -19.26 3.71
CA LEU A 299 -0.41 -19.19 4.17
C LEU A 299 0.48 -18.91 2.95
N ILE A 300 1.12 -17.75 2.93
CA ILE A 300 2.00 -17.31 1.83
C ILE A 300 3.47 -17.30 2.24
N GLY A 301 3.75 -17.37 3.55
CA GLY A 301 5.09 -17.61 4.04
C GLY A 301 5.15 -18.46 5.30
N SER A 302 5.96 -19.52 5.25
CA SER A 302 5.96 -20.60 6.25
C SER A 302 6.76 -20.28 7.53
N GLY A 303 7.59 -19.24 7.50
CA GLY A 303 8.41 -18.82 8.64
C GLY A 303 9.50 -17.80 8.25
N GLY A 304 10.25 -17.32 9.24
CA GLY A 304 11.40 -16.43 9.06
C GLY A 304 11.06 -14.95 8.89
N TRP A 305 9.78 -14.60 8.69
CA TRP A 305 9.37 -13.21 8.48
C TRP A 305 9.53 -12.34 9.74
N ASN A 306 9.75 -12.94 10.91
CA ASN A 306 10.10 -12.25 12.15
C ASN A 306 11.53 -11.64 12.13
N THR A 307 12.36 -11.98 11.14
CA THR A 307 13.64 -11.29 10.90
C THR A 307 13.45 -9.81 10.60
N TYR A 308 12.30 -9.44 10.01
CA TYR A 308 11.99 -8.08 9.62
C TYR A 308 11.41 -7.29 10.79
N ARG A 309 12.09 -6.21 11.16
CA ARG A 309 11.59 -5.28 12.19
C ARG A 309 10.55 -4.29 11.64
N ILE A 310 10.52 -4.08 10.32
CA ILE A 310 9.50 -3.28 9.62
C ILE A 310 9.05 -4.07 8.39
N LEU A 311 7.74 -4.12 8.17
CA LEU A 311 7.07 -4.56 6.94
C LEU A 311 6.07 -3.46 6.57
N PHE A 312 6.04 -3.04 5.31
CA PHE A 312 5.23 -1.92 4.83
C PHE A 312 5.05 -1.92 3.32
#